data_AF-A0A246AER9-F1
#
_entry.id   AF-A0A246AER9-F1
#
_cell.length_a   1.000
_cell.length_b   1.000
_cell.length_c   1.000
_cell.angle_alpha   90.00
_cell.angle_beta   90.00
_cell.angle_gamma   90.00
#
_symmetry.space_group_name_H-M   'P 1'
#
loop_
_entity.id
_entity.type
_entity.pdbx_description
1 polymer ?
#
loop_
_entity_poly.entity_id
_entity_poly.type
_entity_poly.pdbx_seq_one_letter_code
_entity_poly.pdbx_strand_id
1 'polypeptide(L)'
;MDNAVSLPVTILTIIVAANSYTVKDEKDIHNLSELAFKHLLLLSIGISLIIAIFYIMRSFNNHFKGFAYRNFAYIGDIVKYEKQVSDYNALSNVSVKIDFDDSIIAKLADLTDDHIIFNDKRSKDLQKARTYLVISLILTAINYILLILNHIKL
;
A
#
# COMPACT_ATOMS: atom_id res chain seq x y z
N MET A 1 1.29 10.64 6.75
CA MET A 1 0.98 9.51 5.83
C MET A 1 1.89 9.50 4.60
N ASP A 2 2.25 10.67 4.06
CA ASP A 2 3.06 10.76 2.83
C ASP A 2 4.48 10.20 2.98
N ASN A 3 5.12 10.45 4.12
CA ASN A 3 6.46 9.90 4.41
C ASN A 3 6.52 8.37 4.49
N ALA A 4 5.42 7.71 4.88
CA ALA A 4 5.39 6.26 5.04
C ALA A 4 5.48 5.52 3.70
N VAL A 5 5.10 6.19 2.61
CA VAL A 5 5.05 5.63 1.25
C VAL A 5 6.09 6.24 0.32
N SER A 6 6.48 7.50 0.51
CA SER A 6 7.56 8.11 -0.27
C SER A 6 8.88 7.35 -0.10
N LEU A 7 9.19 6.87 1.11
CA LEU A 7 10.40 6.10 1.37
C LEU A 7 10.48 4.78 0.56
N PRO A 8 9.47 3.89 0.58
CA PRO A 8 9.42 2.72 -0.31
C PRO A 8 9.63 3.03 -1.79
N VAL A 9 9.01 4.10 -2.30
CA VAL A 9 9.12 4.49 -3.72
C VAL A 9 10.52 5.01 -4.05
N THR A 10 11.15 5.77 -3.15
CA THR A 10 12.54 6.21 -3.31
C THR A 10 13.50 5.03 -3.35
N ILE A 11 13.34 4.05 -2.44
CA ILE A 11 14.17 2.83 -2.42
C ILE A 11 13.98 2.04 -3.72
N LEU A 12 12.74 1.87 -4.18
CA LEU A 12 12.44 1.24 -5.47
C LEU A 12 13.19 1.92 -6.61
N THR A 13 13.16 3.25 -6.66
CA THR A 13 13.82 4.04 -7.70
C THR A 13 15.34 3.82 -7.70
N ILE A 14 15.96 3.82 -6.51
CA ILE A 14 17.41 3.55 -6.37
C ILE A 14 17.76 2.15 -6.86
N ILE A 15 16.98 1.14 -6.49
CA ILE A 15 17.24 -0.26 -6.90
C ILE A 15 17.11 -0.41 -8.41
N VAL A 16 16.07 0.18 -9.02
CA VAL A 16 15.85 0.14 -10.48
C VAL A 16 17.00 0.86 -11.20
N ALA A 17 17.38 2.04 -10.74
CA ALA A 17 18.49 2.79 -11.32
C ALA A 17 19.81 2.01 -11.24
N ALA A 18 20.12 1.42 -10.09
CA ALA A 18 21.32 0.61 -9.91
C ALA A 18 21.33 -0.60 -10.88
N ASN A 19 20.26 -1.41 -10.88
CA ASN A 19 20.21 -2.59 -11.75
C ASN A 19 20.08 -2.27 -13.25
N SER A 20 19.64 -1.07 -13.63
CA SER A 20 19.64 -0.67 -15.05
C SER A 20 21.04 -0.65 -15.67
N TYR A 21 22.06 -0.35 -14.87
CA TYR A 21 23.46 -0.36 -15.31
C TYR A 21 23.96 -1.78 -15.59
N THR A 22 23.53 -2.77 -14.80
CA THR A 22 24.02 -4.15 -14.91
C THR A 22 23.38 -4.93 -16.06
N VAL A 23 22.21 -4.49 -16.53
CA VAL A 23 21.47 -5.10 -17.65
C VAL A 23 21.96 -4.57 -19.01
N LYS A 24 22.55 -3.36 -19.06
CA LYS A 24 22.97 -2.73 -20.32
C LYS A 24 24.06 -3.51 -21.08
N ASP A 25 24.90 -4.24 -20.36
CA ASP A 25 26.02 -5.00 -20.91
C ASP A 25 25.70 -6.50 -21.14
N GLU A 26 24.46 -6.93 -20.92
CA GLU A 26 24.04 -8.32 -21.15
C GLU A 26 23.74 -8.56 -22.65
N LYS A 27 24.22 -9.68 -23.19
CA LYS A 27 23.83 -10.17 -24.52
C LYS A 27 22.48 -10.90 -24.39
N ASP A 28 21.68 -10.87 -25.46
CA ASP A 28 20.37 -11.52 -25.50
C ASP A 28 20.46 -13.00 -25.10
N ILE A 29 19.69 -13.38 -24.08
CA ILE A 29 19.53 -14.79 -23.68
C ILE A 29 18.56 -15.43 -24.67
N HIS A 30 19.04 -16.36 -25.48
CA HIS A 30 18.18 -17.06 -26.43
C HIS A 30 17.64 -18.39 -25.89
N ASN A 31 18.30 -18.99 -24.89
CA ASN A 31 17.88 -20.28 -24.31
C ASN A 31 17.87 -20.31 -22.77
N LEU A 32 16.92 -21.05 -22.18
CA LEU A 32 16.84 -21.32 -20.73
C LEU A 32 18.09 -22.03 -20.17
N SER A 33 18.81 -22.78 -21.00
CA SER A 33 20.07 -23.46 -20.63
C SER A 33 21.26 -22.50 -20.50
N GLU A 34 21.16 -21.28 -21.03
CA GLU A 34 22.21 -20.24 -20.95
C GLU A 34 22.05 -19.37 -19.70
N LEU A 35 21.08 -19.70 -18.84
CA LEU A 35 20.75 -18.92 -17.65
C LEU A 35 21.84 -19.02 -16.58
N ALA A 36 22.87 -18.19 -16.71
CA ALA A 36 23.92 -18.06 -15.71
C ALA A 36 23.38 -17.58 -14.36
N PHE A 37 24.09 -17.88 -13.28
CA PHE A 37 23.72 -17.48 -11.91
C PHE A 37 23.36 -15.98 -11.76
N LYS A 38 24.04 -15.10 -12.51
CA LYS A 38 23.74 -13.65 -12.57
C LYS A 38 22.31 -13.37 -13.05
N HIS A 39 21.82 -14.10 -14.04
CA HIS A 39 20.47 -13.95 -14.59
C HIS A 39 19.39 -14.41 -13.59
N LEU A 40 19.63 -15.52 -12.89
CA LEU A 40 18.75 -15.96 -11.80
C LEU A 40 18.65 -14.90 -10.70
N LEU A 41 19.77 -14.24 -10.41
CA LEU A 41 19.84 -13.20 -9.40
C LEU A 41 19.10 -11.93 -9.84
N LEU A 42 19.29 -11.47 -11.09
CA LEU A 42 18.50 -10.37 -11.68
C LEU A 42 17.01 -10.69 -11.75
N LEU A 43 16.63 -11.91 -12.12
CA LEU A 43 15.24 -12.36 -12.13
C LEU A 43 14.63 -12.30 -10.72
N SER A 44 15.37 -12.76 -9.70
CA SER A 44 14.92 -12.72 -8.31
C SER A 44 14.71 -11.29 -7.79
N ILE A 45 15.60 -10.35 -8.18
CA ILE A 45 15.44 -8.92 -7.93
C ILE A 45 14.15 -8.42 -8.58
N GLY A 46 13.95 -8.71 -9.88
CA GLY A 46 12.76 -8.31 -10.62
C GLY A 46 11.46 -8.81 -9.98
N ILE A 47 11.39 -10.10 -9.59
CA ILE A 47 10.24 -10.68 -8.90
C ILE A 47 9.99 -9.97 -7.57
N SER A 48 11.04 -9.73 -6.76
CA SER A 48 10.91 -9.03 -5.49
C SER A 48 10.37 -7.60 -5.67
N LEU A 49 10.83 -6.90 -6.71
CA LEU A 49 10.34 -5.56 -7.04
C LEU A 49 8.87 -5.56 -7.48
N ILE A 50 8.46 -6.52 -8.32
CA ILE A 50 7.06 -6.66 -8.74
C ILE A 50 6.16 -6.89 -7.52
N ILE A 51 6.56 -7.76 -6.59
CA ILE A 51 5.80 -8.02 -5.36
C ILE A 51 5.76 -6.76 -4.49
N ALA A 52 6.87 -6.03 -4.36
CA ALA A 52 6.90 -4.77 -3.61
C ALA A 52 5.94 -3.73 -4.21
N ILE A 53 5.97 -3.53 -5.53
CA ILE A 53 5.07 -2.62 -6.26
C ILE A 53 3.61 -3.01 -6.03
N PHE A 54 3.28 -4.29 -6.14
CA PHE A 54 1.93 -4.79 -5.88
C PHE A 54 1.43 -4.39 -4.48
N TYR A 55 2.24 -4.60 -3.44
CA TYR A 55 1.86 -4.21 -2.08
C TYR A 55 1.80 -2.69 -1.87
N ILE A 56 2.69 -1.91 -2.51
CA ILE A 56 2.62 -0.44 -2.50
C ILE A 56 1.30 0.02 -3.11
N MET A 57 0.95 -0.45 -4.31
CA MET A 57 -0.30 -0.12 -4.99
C MET A 57 -1.53 -0.51 -4.17
N ARG A 58 -1.49 -1.71 -3.58
CA ARG A 58 -2.56 -2.22 -2.70
C ARG A 58 -2.75 -1.35 -1.45
N SER A 59 -1.67 -0.81 -0.90
CA SER A 59 -1.69 0.13 0.24
C SER A 59 -2.29 1.50 -0.11
N PHE A 60 -2.12 1.94 -1.36
CA PHE A 60 -2.70 3.20 -1.83
C PHE A 60 -4.18 3.06 -2.14
N ASN A 61 -4.60 1.98 -2.79
CA ASN A 61 -5.92 1.93 -3.44
C ASN A 61 -6.93 1.03 -2.72
N ASN A 62 -6.72 0.71 -1.44
CA ASN A 62 -7.58 -0.18 -0.65
C ASN A 62 -8.07 -1.43 -1.45
N HIS A 63 -7.12 -2.19 -2.02
CA HIS A 63 -7.43 -3.29 -2.97
C HIS A 63 -8.16 -2.86 -4.26
N PHE A 64 -7.73 -1.77 -4.89
CA PHE A 64 -8.34 -1.28 -6.13
C PHE A 64 -9.83 -0.90 -6.04
N LYS A 65 -10.40 -0.87 -4.83
CA LYS A 65 -11.81 -0.49 -4.61
C LYS A 65 -12.01 1.03 -4.53
N GLY A 66 -10.93 1.82 -4.61
CA GLY A 66 -10.98 3.26 -4.45
C GLY A 66 -11.21 3.68 -2.99
N PHE A 67 -10.98 4.97 -2.71
CA PHE A 67 -11.26 5.57 -1.42
C PHE A 67 -12.76 5.82 -1.25
N ALA A 68 -13.58 4.78 -1.26
CA ALA A 68 -14.94 4.86 -0.74
C ALA A 68 -14.89 4.87 0.80
N TYR A 69 -14.17 5.82 1.38
CA TYR A 69 -14.30 6.09 2.81
C TYR A 69 -15.74 6.54 3.02
N ARG A 70 -16.46 5.85 3.89
CA ARG A 70 -17.71 6.38 4.43
C ARG A 70 -17.29 7.57 5.29
N ASN A 71 -17.32 8.76 4.71
CA ASN A 71 -17.05 9.97 5.47
C ASN A 71 -18.26 10.26 6.36
N PHE A 72 -17.99 10.92 7.47
CA PHE A 72 -19.06 11.47 8.29
C PHE A 72 -19.82 12.53 7.49
N ALA A 73 -21.13 12.64 7.75
CA ALA A 73 -21.96 13.62 7.07
C ALA A 73 -21.45 15.04 7.37
N TYR A 74 -21.73 15.99 6.47
CA TYR A 74 -21.41 17.38 6.73
C TYR A 74 -22.14 17.87 7.98
N ILE A 75 -21.50 18.76 8.76
CA ILE A 75 -22.08 19.32 9.99
C ILE A 75 -23.48 19.91 9.73
N GLY A 76 -23.65 20.60 8.59
CA GLY A 76 -24.96 21.14 8.22
C GLY A 76 -26.04 20.08 8.02
N ASP A 77 -25.69 18.88 7.58
CA ASP A 77 -26.63 17.77 7.41
C ASP A 77 -26.93 17.07 8.74
N ILE A 78 -25.96 17.04 9.67
CA ILE A 78 -26.16 16.55 11.03
C ILE A 78 -27.15 17.45 11.78
N VAL A 79 -27.00 18.77 11.68
CA VAL A 79 -27.91 19.73 12.31
C VAL A 79 -29.33 19.63 11.71
N LYS A 80 -29.44 19.40 10.40
CA LYS A 80 -30.74 19.13 9.77
C LYS A 80 -31.35 17.82 10.28
N TYR A 81 -30.54 16.77 10.42
CA TYR A 81 -30.99 15.48 10.94
C TYR A 81 -31.45 15.59 12.40
N GLU A 82 -30.74 16.35 13.24
CA GLU A 82 -31.15 16.63 14.62
C GLU A 82 -32.54 17.27 14.66
N LYS A 83 -32.76 18.29 13.83
CA LYS A 83 -34.08 18.94 13.72
C LYS A 83 -35.16 17.98 13.23
N GLN A 84 -34.86 17.15 12.24
CA GLN A 84 -35.80 16.14 11.73
C GLN A 84 -36.15 15.09 12.79
N VAL A 85 -35.19 14.67 13.62
CA VAL A 85 -35.42 13.76 14.74
C VAL A 85 -36.32 14.40 15.79
N SER A 86 -36.08 15.68 16.12
CA SER A 86 -36.92 16.44 17.04
C SER A 86 -38.36 16.57 16.54
N ASP A 87 -38.53 16.96 15.27
CA ASP A 87 -39.85 17.09 14.61
C ASP A 87 -40.58 15.74 14.56
N TYR A 88 -39.87 14.64 14.25
CA TYR A 88 -40.41 13.28 14.24
C TYR A 88 -40.85 12.83 15.65
N ASN A 89 -40.01 13.03 16.66
CA ASN A 89 -40.29 12.63 18.04
C ASN A 89 -41.43 13.43 18.70
N ALA A 90 -41.78 14.60 18.14
CA ALA A 90 -42.91 15.42 18.57
C ALA A 90 -44.27 14.96 18.03
N LEU A 91 -44.30 14.05 17.05
CA LEU A 91 -45.54 13.50 16.49
C LEU A 91 -46.23 12.57 17.50
N SER A 92 -47.53 12.77 17.72
CA SER A 92 -48.32 12.07 18.75
C SER A 92 -48.58 10.58 18.47
N ASN A 93 -48.30 10.12 17.25
CA ASN A 93 -48.55 8.76 16.76
C ASN A 93 -47.27 7.91 16.64
N VAL A 94 -46.14 8.41 17.13
CA VAL A 94 -44.86 7.69 17.07
C VAL A 94 -44.72 6.77 18.29
N SER A 95 -44.65 5.46 18.03
CA SER A 95 -44.47 4.43 19.06
C SER A 95 -43.02 4.27 19.52
N VAL A 96 -42.05 4.66 18.68
CA VAL A 96 -40.61 4.55 18.95
C VAL A 96 -39.93 5.87 18.62
N LYS A 97 -39.37 6.51 19.66
CA LYS A 97 -38.57 7.73 19.51
C LYS A 97 -37.15 7.39 19.09
N ILE A 98 -36.56 8.25 18.28
CA ILE A 98 -35.15 8.17 17.89
C ILE A 98 -34.33 8.94 18.92
N ASP A 99 -33.32 8.31 19.50
CA ASP A 99 -32.29 8.99 20.27
C ASP A 99 -31.20 9.48 19.31
N PHE A 100 -31.11 10.81 19.17
CA PHE A 100 -30.15 11.43 18.27
C PHE A 100 -28.71 11.18 18.73
N ASP A 101 -28.43 11.29 20.03
CA ASP A 101 -27.09 11.17 20.58
C ASP A 101 -26.57 9.75 20.39
N ASP A 102 -27.39 8.74 20.72
CA ASP A 102 -27.03 7.33 20.50
C ASP A 102 -26.81 7.03 19.01
N SER A 103 -27.65 7.60 18.13
CA SER A 103 -27.51 7.43 16.67
C SER A 103 -26.20 8.00 16.14
N ILE A 104 -25.80 9.18 16.65
CA ILE A 104 -24.55 9.84 16.28
C ILE A 104 -23.34 9.09 16.84
N ILE A 105 -23.39 8.66 18.10
CA ILE A 105 -22.34 7.88 18.75
C ILE A 105 -22.11 6.56 18.01
N ALA A 106 -23.19 5.81 17.71
CA ALA A 106 -23.09 4.57 16.95
C ALA A 106 -22.49 4.81 15.57
N LYS A 107 -22.89 5.89 14.89
CA LYS A 107 -22.36 6.20 13.56
C LYS A 107 -20.88 6.59 13.60
N LEU A 108 -20.46 7.37 14.60
CA LEU A 108 -19.06 7.73 14.80
C LEU A 108 -18.20 6.51 15.13
N ALA A 109 -18.71 5.59 15.95
CA ALA A 109 -18.03 4.33 16.26
C ALA A 109 -17.80 3.51 14.99
N ASP A 110 -18.85 3.27 14.20
CA ASP A 110 -18.75 2.54 12.93
C ASP A 110 -17.69 3.12 11.99
N LEU A 111 -17.69 4.45 11.81
CA LEU A 111 -16.72 5.11 10.94
C LEU A 111 -15.30 5.00 11.49
N THR A 112 -15.14 5.16 12.80
CA THR A 112 -13.83 5.09 13.45
C THR A 112 -13.25 3.68 13.32
N ASP A 113 -14.06 2.66 13.56
CA ASP A 113 -13.66 1.25 13.41
C ASP A 113 -13.28 0.93 11.96
N ASP A 114 -14.10 1.37 10.98
CA ASP A 114 -13.78 1.23 9.56
C ASP A 114 -12.41 1.89 9.23
N HIS A 115 -12.17 3.11 9.73
CA HIS A 115 -10.90 3.81 9.53
C HIS A 115 -9.72 3.09 10.17
N ILE A 116 -9.89 2.54 11.37
CA ILE A 116 -8.86 1.75 12.07
C ILE A 116 -8.53 0.50 11.25
N ILE A 117 -9.54 -0.25 10.81
CA ILE A 117 -9.37 -1.47 10.00
C ILE A 117 -8.62 -1.16 8.70
N PHE A 118 -9.01 -0.10 7.99
CA PHE A 118 -8.33 0.29 6.76
C PHE A 118 -6.88 0.73 7.00
N ASN A 119 -6.63 1.47 8.09
CA ASN A 119 -5.28 1.92 8.42
C ASN A 119 -4.37 0.74 8.82
N ASP A 120 -4.87 -0.22 9.60
CA ASP A 120 -4.11 -1.42 9.97
C ASP A 120 -3.77 -2.26 8.72
N LYS A 121 -4.74 -2.45 7.83
CA LYS A 121 -4.53 -3.16 6.56
C LYS A 121 -3.49 -2.46 5.68
N ARG A 122 -3.57 -1.13 5.54
CA ARG A 122 -2.57 -0.32 4.82
C ARG A 122 -1.18 -0.46 5.44
N SER A 123 -1.10 -0.44 6.77
CA SER A 123 0.16 -0.61 7.51
C SER A 123 0.80 -1.98 7.23
N LYS A 124 0.01 -3.06 7.27
CA LYS A 124 0.48 -4.41 6.94
C LYS A 124 0.96 -4.54 5.49
N ASP A 125 0.22 -3.96 4.54
CA ASP A 125 0.63 -3.98 3.13
C ASP A 125 1.94 -3.19 2.92
N LEU A 126 2.12 -2.03 3.57
CA LEU A 126 3.38 -1.26 3.53
C LEU A 126 4.54 -2.02 4.19
N GLN A 127 4.30 -2.74 5.29
CA GLN A 127 5.32 -3.55 5.93
C GLN A 127 5.82 -4.65 4.97
N LYS A 128 4.90 -5.36 4.31
CA LYS A 128 5.25 -6.37 3.30
C LYS A 128 6.04 -5.77 2.15
N ALA A 129 5.61 -4.62 1.62
CA ALA A 129 6.36 -3.92 0.58
C ALA A 129 7.80 -3.61 1.01
N ARG A 130 8.01 -3.10 2.23
CA ARG A 130 9.34 -2.82 2.78
C ARG A 130 10.19 -4.08 2.88
N THR A 131 9.62 -5.22 3.31
CA THR A 131 10.34 -6.50 3.36
C THR A 131 10.89 -6.89 1.99
N TYR A 132 10.07 -6.83 0.94
CA TYR A 132 10.53 -7.16 -0.42
C TYR A 132 11.52 -6.14 -1.00
N LEU A 133 11.41 -4.86 -0.62
CA LEU A 133 12.42 -3.87 -0.99
C LEU A 133 13.77 -4.15 -0.32
N VAL A 134 13.78 -4.53 0.97
CA VAL A 134 15.01 -4.90 1.68
C VAL A 134 15.64 -6.15 1.07
N ILE A 135 14.84 -7.18 0.76
CA ILE A 135 15.33 -8.37 0.05
C ILE A 135 15.96 -7.98 -1.29
N SER A 136 15.27 -7.16 -2.07
CA SER A 136 15.76 -6.69 -3.36
C SER A 136 17.05 -5.87 -3.24
N LEU A 137 17.19 -5.08 -2.18
CA LEU A 137 18.40 -4.30 -1.90
C LEU A 137 19.59 -5.20 -1.59
N ILE A 138 19.39 -6.22 -0.75
CA ILE A 138 20.43 -7.21 -0.41
C ILE A 138 20.86 -7.97 -1.66
N LEU A 139 19.91 -8.45 -2.46
CA LEU A 139 20.21 -9.13 -3.72
C LEU A 139 20.97 -8.22 -4.69
N THR A 140 20.59 -6.94 -4.78
CA THR A 140 21.32 -5.95 -5.59
C THR A 140 22.76 -5.81 -5.10
N ALA A 141 23.00 -5.68 -3.79
CA ALA A 141 24.35 -5.60 -3.24
C ALA A 141 25.19 -6.85 -3.57
N ILE A 142 24.60 -8.05 -3.44
CA ILE A 142 25.27 -9.30 -3.83
C ILE A 142 25.61 -9.29 -5.33
N ASN A 143 24.71 -8.82 -6.19
CA ASN A 143 24.95 -8.70 -7.64
C ASN A 143 26.20 -7.86 -7.93
N TYR A 144 26.31 -6.70 -7.27
CA TYR A 144 27.46 -5.80 -7.45
C TYR A 144 28.75 -6.39 -6.91
N ILE A 145 28.73 -7.07 -5.76
CA ILE A 145 29.91 -7.76 -5.23
C ILE A 145 30.42 -8.79 -6.24
N LEU A 146 29.53 -9.60 -6.82
CA LEU A 146 29.91 -10.59 -7.84
C LEU A 146 30.47 -9.94 -9.10
N LEU A 147 29.88 -8.83 -9.54
CA LEU A 147 30.36 -8.07 -10.69
C LEU A 147 31.78 -7.54 -10.47
N ILE A 148 32.04 -6.96 -9.29
CA ILE A 148 33.38 -6.47 -8.90
C ILE A 148 34.38 -7.64 -8.84
N LEU A 149 34.02 -8.76 -8.22
CA LEU A 149 34.90 -9.93 -8.13
C LEU A 149 35.25 -10.52 -9.50
N ASN A 150 34.29 -10.55 -10.43
CA ASN A 150 34.55 -10.97 -11.80
C ASN A 150 35.47 -10.00 -12.53
N HIS A 151 35.36 -8.70 -12.27
CA HIS A 151 36.20 -7.68 -12.89
C HIS A 151 37.64 -7.67 -12.33
N ILE A 152 37.85 -8.06 -11.06
CA ILE A 152 39.18 -8.17 -10.43
C ILE A 152 39.91 -9.47 -10.83
N LYS A 153 39.17 -10.52 -11.21
CA LYS A 153 39.73 -11.81 -11.64
C LYS A 153 40.15 -11.86 -13.12
N LEU A 154 39.95 -10.76 -13.86
CA LEU A 154 40.52 -10.50 -15.18
C LEU A 154 41.83 -9.72 -15.04
#